data_AF-A0A9Q6LS18-F1
#
_entry.id   AF-A0A9Q6LS18-F1
#
_cell.length_a   1.000
_cell.length_b   1.000
_cell.length_c   1.000
_cell.angle_alpha   90.00
_cell.angle_beta   90.00
_cell.angle_gamma   90.00
#
_symmetry.space_group_name_H-M   'P 1'
#
loop_
_entity.id
_entity.type
_entity.pdbx_description
1 polymer ?
#
loop_
_entity_poly.entity_id
_entity_poly.type
_entity_poly.pdbx_seq_one_letter_code
_entity_poly.pdbx_strand_id
1 'polypeptide(L)'
;MSDEGVPQGSVCSPIISNIFAHYVIDDWFEKVVKKHCQGKVEMFRYADDMVICCQFRNDAGRIKKALAKRLSKFRLKMNEDKTREIAFSKQDAARGIRQGAFDFLGFTFYLGVSVSGRAIIPKLKSSGKRLRSKLKKISEWMKKNRNKYPLRKLWEIFCSKLKGHVQYYGVSFNADGVGLFLYKARRIFYKWVNRRSQRKSFNWGKFSLFVKRFPMPKAKVCHKFFFYNSYRQVKVIILSLLP
;
A
#
# COMPACT_ATOMS: atom_id res chain seq x y z
N MET A 1 17.00 16.42 32.93
CA MET A 1 17.38 15.45 31.88
C MET A 1 16.21 14.51 31.71
N SER A 2 15.61 14.49 30.52
CA SER A 2 14.52 13.59 30.16
C SER A 2 15.05 12.61 29.11
N ASP A 3 15.35 11.39 29.56
CA ASP A 3 16.13 10.36 28.87
C ASP A 3 15.31 9.40 27.97
N GLU A 4 14.09 9.75 27.58
CA GLU A 4 13.28 8.92 26.68
C GLU A 4 12.76 9.73 25.49
N GLY A 5 13.54 9.75 24.42
CA GLY A 5 13.12 10.23 23.11
C GLY A 5 14.23 10.88 22.31
N VAL A 6 14.61 10.25 21.19
CA VAL A 6 15.39 10.95 20.16
C VAL A 6 14.52 12.09 19.63
N PRO A 7 15.03 13.35 19.52
CA PRO A 7 14.28 14.46 18.98
C PRO A 7 13.67 14.08 17.63
N GLN A 8 12.33 14.16 17.51
CA GLN A 8 11.63 13.89 16.25
C GLN A 8 12.12 14.85 15.18
N GLY A 9 12.99 14.37 14.28
CA GLY A 9 13.66 15.19 13.27
C GLY A 9 15.12 14.85 13.04
N SER A 10 15.75 14.01 13.88
CA SER A 10 17.10 13.50 13.58
C SER A 10 17.07 12.58 12.35
N VAL A 11 17.89 12.90 11.34
CA VAL A 11 18.07 12.08 10.12
C VAL A 11 18.50 10.64 10.45
N CYS A 12 19.12 10.45 11.63
CA CYS A 12 19.59 9.13 12.08
C CYS A 12 18.48 8.26 12.67
N SER A 13 17.36 8.83 13.11
CA SER A 13 16.30 8.09 13.81
C SER A 13 15.73 6.92 12.98
N PRO A 14 15.35 7.09 11.69
CA PRO A 14 14.86 5.98 10.87
C PRO A 14 15.89 4.87 10.65
N ILE A 15 17.17 5.20 10.67
CA ILE A 15 18.27 4.23 10.50
C ILE A 15 18.39 3.39 11.77
N ILE A 16 18.49 4.05 12.93
CA ILE A 16 18.62 3.38 14.24
C ILE A 16 17.40 2.49 14.50
N SER A 17 16.18 2.97 14.25
CA SER A 17 14.96 2.18 14.42
C SER A 17 14.94 0.93 13.52
N ASN A 18 15.46 1.01 12.29
CA ASN A 18 15.52 -0.15 11.40
C ASN A 18 16.59 -1.15 11.80
N ILE A 19 17.76 -0.70 12.26
CA ILE A 19 18.82 -1.58 12.81
C ILE A 19 18.29 -2.30 14.05
N PHE A 20 17.64 -1.56 14.95
CA PHE A 20 17.04 -2.15 16.14
C PHE A 20 15.98 -3.20 15.79
N ALA A 21 15.04 -2.86 14.91
CA ALA A 21 14.00 -3.79 14.45
C ALA A 21 14.60 -5.03 13.77
N HIS A 22 15.73 -4.90 13.08
CA HIS A 22 16.43 -6.03 12.49
C HIS A 22 16.84 -7.06 13.55
N TYR A 23 17.57 -6.67 14.58
CA TYR A 23 18.01 -7.61 15.62
C TYR A 23 16.88 -8.12 16.52
N VAL A 24 15.93 -7.24 16.86
CA VAL A 24 14.84 -7.59 17.77
C VAL A 24 13.83 -8.53 17.13
N ILE A 25 13.53 -8.30 15.84
CA ILE A 25 12.42 -8.93 15.13
C ILE A 25 12.94 -9.85 14.02
N ASP A 26 13.65 -9.33 13.02
CA ASP A 26 14.02 -10.11 11.83
C ASP A 26 14.94 -11.29 12.18
N ASP A 27 16.00 -11.01 12.93
CA ASP A 27 17.01 -12.00 13.30
C ASP A 27 16.45 -13.07 14.25
N TRP A 28 15.62 -12.64 15.21
CA TRP A 28 14.90 -13.54 16.10
C TRP A 28 13.89 -14.40 15.34
N PHE A 29 13.16 -13.82 14.38
CA PHE A 29 12.18 -14.53 13.59
C PHE A 29 12.83 -15.64 12.76
N GLU A 30 13.94 -15.33 12.08
CA GLU A 30 14.64 -16.28 11.23
C GLU A 30 15.31 -17.39 12.05
N LYS A 31 16.05 -17.03 13.12
CA LYS A 31 16.87 -17.99 13.88
C LYS A 31 16.06 -18.83 14.86
N VAL A 32 14.97 -18.28 15.39
CA VAL A 32 14.19 -18.92 16.47
C VAL A 32 12.79 -19.29 15.99
N VAL A 33 12.00 -18.33 15.50
CA VAL A 33 10.56 -18.56 15.24
C VAL A 33 10.35 -19.62 14.17
N LYS A 34 11.03 -19.50 13.01
CA LYS A 34 10.88 -20.46 11.91
C LYS A 34 11.19 -21.91 12.34
N LYS A 35 12.19 -22.13 13.20
CA LYS A 35 12.56 -23.46 13.70
C LYS A 35 11.52 -24.11 14.63
N HIS A 36 10.67 -23.30 15.26
CA HIS A 36 9.65 -23.78 16.20
C HIS A 36 8.25 -23.89 15.58
N CYS A 37 8.11 -23.54 14.30
CA CYS A 37 6.85 -23.66 13.54
C CYS A 37 6.77 -25.03 12.87
N GLN A 38 5.55 -25.56 12.77
CA GLN A 38 5.30 -26.84 12.10
C GLN A 38 5.32 -26.70 10.58
N GLY A 39 4.78 -25.59 10.07
CA GLY A 39 4.66 -25.33 8.64
C GLY A 39 5.60 -24.22 8.18
N LYS A 40 5.54 -23.93 6.87
CA LYS A 40 6.27 -22.81 6.30
C LYS A 40 5.72 -21.48 6.80
N VAL A 41 6.62 -20.59 7.20
CA VAL A 41 6.30 -19.23 7.65
C VAL A 41 7.23 -18.24 6.98
N GLU A 42 6.72 -17.10 6.52
CA GLU A 42 7.51 -16.01 5.95
C GLU A 42 7.06 -14.67 6.54
N MET A 43 8.01 -13.75 6.74
CA MET A 43 7.75 -12.40 7.24
C MET A 43 8.19 -11.36 6.22
N PHE A 44 7.35 -10.36 6.01
CA PHE A 44 7.62 -9.19 5.19
C PHE A 44 7.48 -7.94 6.07
N ARG A 45 8.60 -7.25 6.35
CA ARG A 45 8.62 -6.04 7.17
C ARG A 45 8.97 -4.81 6.34
N TYR A 46 8.32 -3.70 6.64
CA TYR A 46 8.65 -2.38 6.13
C TYR A 46 8.54 -1.37 7.28
N ALA A 47 9.69 -0.91 7.78
CA ALA A 47 9.77 -0.15 9.02
C ALA A 47 9.04 -0.86 10.18
N ASP A 48 7.95 -0.26 10.68
CA ASP A 48 7.11 -0.71 11.78
C ASP A 48 5.93 -1.61 11.35
N ASP A 49 5.56 -1.58 10.07
CA ASP A 49 4.49 -2.42 9.52
C ASP A 49 5.09 -3.76 9.05
N MET A 50 4.45 -4.88 9.42
CA MET A 50 4.86 -6.20 8.95
C MET A 50 3.68 -7.13 8.67
N VAL A 51 3.94 -8.10 7.81
CA VAL A 51 3.01 -9.16 7.44
C VAL A 51 3.70 -10.51 7.61
N ILE A 52 3.10 -11.41 8.36
CA ILE A 52 3.60 -12.78 8.57
C ILE A 52 2.64 -13.77 7.92
N CYS A 53 3.10 -14.49 6.90
CA CYS A 53 2.34 -15.55 6.24
C CYS A 53 2.64 -16.88 6.91
N CYS A 54 1.59 -17.62 7.30
CA CYS A 54 1.69 -18.92 7.95
C CYS A 54 0.96 -19.98 7.13
N GLN A 55 1.59 -21.16 6.98
CA GLN A 55 0.93 -22.33 6.41
C GLN A 55 -0.11 -22.93 7.36
N PHE A 56 0.09 -22.90 8.67
CA PHE A 56 -0.86 -23.46 9.63
C PHE A 56 -1.41 -22.41 10.58
N ARG A 57 -2.68 -22.59 10.95
CA ARG A 57 -3.39 -21.71 11.90
C ARG A 57 -2.74 -21.72 13.29
N ASN A 58 -2.26 -22.88 13.74
CA ASN A 58 -1.65 -23.03 15.06
C ASN A 58 -0.34 -22.23 15.15
N ASP A 59 0.49 -22.26 14.10
CA ASP A 59 1.70 -21.46 14.03
C ASP A 59 1.37 -19.96 14.10
N ALA A 60 0.33 -19.50 13.40
CA ALA A 60 -0.06 -18.09 13.43
C ALA A 60 -0.37 -17.60 14.86
N GLY A 61 -1.16 -18.36 15.62
CA GLY A 61 -1.49 -18.03 17.00
C GLY A 61 -0.27 -18.09 17.94
N ARG A 62 0.63 -19.06 17.75
CA ARG A 62 1.87 -19.17 18.52
C ARG A 62 2.81 -18.00 18.25
N ILE A 63 3.00 -17.66 16.97
CA ILE A 63 3.84 -16.53 16.55
C ILE A 63 3.32 -15.23 17.12
N LYS A 64 2.01 -14.96 17.02
CA LYS A 64 1.40 -13.73 17.57
C LYS A 64 1.70 -13.58 19.06
N LYS A 65 1.52 -14.65 19.86
CA LYS A 65 1.81 -14.65 21.30
C LYS A 65 3.32 -14.50 21.57
N ALA A 66 4.16 -15.20 20.83
CA ALA A 66 5.61 -15.15 20.99
C ALA A 66 6.17 -13.76 20.65
N LEU A 67 5.68 -13.15 19.59
CA LEU A 67 6.07 -11.81 19.16
C LEU A 67 5.67 -10.76 20.19
N ALA A 68 4.45 -10.82 20.73
CA ALA A 68 4.02 -9.91 21.81
C ALA A 68 4.97 -9.99 23.03
N LYS A 69 5.32 -11.21 23.45
CA LYS A 69 6.30 -11.44 24.54
C LYS A 69 7.72 -10.99 24.16
N ARG A 70 8.11 -11.13 22.89
CA ARG A 70 9.41 -10.69 22.41
C ARG A 70 9.51 -9.17 22.48
N LEU A 71 8.51 -8.46 21.95
CA LEU A 71 8.47 -7.01 21.93
C LEU A 71 8.44 -6.41 23.35
N SER A 72 7.70 -7.02 24.29
CA SER A 72 7.64 -6.52 25.67
C SER A 72 8.99 -6.54 26.38
N LYS A 73 9.88 -7.50 26.07
CA LYS A 73 11.27 -7.53 26.59
C LYS A 73 12.09 -6.32 26.16
N PHE A 74 11.71 -5.70 25.04
CA PHE A 74 12.33 -4.50 24.50
C PHE A 74 11.50 -3.24 24.74
N ARG A 75 10.54 -3.30 25.68
CA ARG A 75 9.60 -2.21 26.02
C ARG A 75 8.74 -1.74 24.84
N LEU A 76 8.63 -2.55 23.78
CA LEU A 76 7.74 -2.29 22.66
C LEU A 76 6.38 -2.95 22.84
N LYS A 77 5.34 -2.34 22.25
CA LYS A 77 3.98 -2.89 22.24
C LYS A 77 3.46 -3.10 20.83
N MET A 78 2.71 -4.19 20.66
CA MET A 78 2.00 -4.48 19.43
C MET A 78 0.73 -3.61 19.36
N ASN A 79 0.42 -3.03 18.20
CA ASN A 79 -0.85 -2.33 18.01
C ASN A 79 -1.97 -3.36 17.84
N GLU A 80 -2.73 -3.62 18.91
CA GLU A 80 -3.79 -4.65 18.88
C GLU A 80 -4.92 -4.31 17.91
N ASP A 81 -5.29 -3.03 17.77
CA ASP A 81 -6.38 -2.57 16.87
C ASP A 81 -6.07 -2.84 15.39
N LYS A 82 -4.79 -2.71 15.04
CA LYS A 82 -4.28 -2.97 13.68
C LYS A 82 -3.91 -4.43 13.47
N THR A 83 -3.64 -5.19 14.54
CA THR A 83 -3.16 -6.56 14.44
C THR A 83 -4.29 -7.54 14.19
N ARG A 84 -4.26 -8.23 13.05
CA ARG A 84 -5.36 -9.11 12.64
C ARG A 84 -4.83 -10.39 11.99
N GLU A 85 -5.48 -11.50 12.32
CA GLU A 85 -5.31 -12.76 11.59
C GLU A 85 -6.35 -12.85 10.48
N ILE A 86 -5.90 -13.17 9.27
CA ILE A 86 -6.73 -13.18 8.07
C ILE A 86 -6.56 -14.52 7.38
N ALA A 87 -7.69 -15.18 7.07
CA ALA A 87 -7.68 -16.40 6.25
C ALA A 87 -7.30 -16.04 4.81
N PHE A 88 -6.30 -16.71 4.26
CA PHE A 88 -5.75 -16.41 2.94
C PHE A 88 -5.25 -17.68 2.23
N SER A 89 -6.14 -18.67 2.14
CA SER A 89 -5.87 -19.99 1.57
C SER A 89 -6.38 -20.11 0.14
N LYS A 90 -5.48 -20.40 -0.81
CA LYS A 90 -5.85 -20.66 -2.21
C LYS A 90 -6.70 -21.92 -2.35
N GLN A 91 -6.40 -22.94 -1.54
CA GLN A 91 -7.09 -24.23 -1.59
C GLN A 91 -8.52 -24.09 -1.05
N ASP A 92 -8.68 -23.40 0.09
CA ASP A 92 -10.00 -23.18 0.67
C ASP A 92 -10.82 -22.24 -0.21
N ALA A 93 -10.21 -21.20 -0.79
CA ALA A 93 -10.87 -20.36 -1.79
C ALA A 93 -11.36 -21.16 -3.01
N ALA A 94 -10.55 -22.11 -3.50
CA ALA A 94 -10.94 -22.97 -4.62
C ALA A 94 -12.08 -23.93 -4.25
N ARG A 95 -12.25 -24.26 -2.97
CA ARG A 95 -13.39 -25.02 -2.42
C ARG A 95 -14.61 -24.14 -2.10
N GLY A 96 -14.58 -22.85 -2.44
CA GLY A 96 -15.69 -21.92 -2.16
C GLY A 96 -15.70 -21.35 -0.74
N ILE A 97 -14.70 -21.65 0.09
CA ILE A 97 -14.60 -21.12 1.46
C ILE A 97 -14.12 -19.67 1.39
N ARG A 98 -14.92 -18.77 1.97
CA ARG A 98 -14.64 -17.32 1.97
C ARG A 98 -13.28 -17.01 2.63
N GLN A 99 -12.44 -16.29 1.89
CA GLN A 99 -11.16 -15.78 2.38
C GLN A 99 -11.22 -14.28 2.63
N GLY A 100 -10.28 -13.78 3.43
CA GLY A 100 -10.17 -12.36 3.71
C GLY A 100 -9.31 -11.61 2.69
N ALA A 101 -9.27 -10.29 2.87
CA ALA A 101 -8.38 -9.38 2.17
C ALA A 101 -7.69 -8.48 3.20
N PHE A 102 -6.51 -7.98 2.86
CA PHE A 102 -5.66 -7.29 3.82
C PHE A 102 -4.93 -6.11 3.20
N ASP A 103 -4.77 -5.03 3.97
CA ASP A 103 -4.08 -3.82 3.51
C ASP A 103 -2.61 -3.84 3.96
N PHE A 104 -1.67 -3.64 3.04
CA PHE A 104 -0.24 -3.49 3.32
C PHE A 104 0.40 -2.52 2.32
N LEU A 105 1.22 -1.58 2.80
CA LEU A 105 1.93 -0.57 1.98
C LEU A 105 1.05 0.21 0.99
N GLY A 106 -0.22 0.40 1.35
CA GLY A 106 -1.20 1.12 0.53
C GLY A 106 -1.87 0.29 -0.57
N PHE A 107 -1.64 -1.01 -0.59
CA PHE A 107 -2.34 -1.98 -1.43
C PHE A 107 -3.27 -2.84 -0.59
N THR A 108 -4.38 -3.27 -1.18
CA THR A 108 -5.24 -4.33 -0.66
C THR A 108 -4.90 -5.61 -1.40
N PHE A 109 -4.40 -6.61 -0.67
CA PHE A 109 -4.12 -7.96 -1.15
C PHE A 109 -5.36 -8.84 -0.96
N TYR A 110 -5.69 -9.63 -1.97
CA TYR A 110 -6.86 -10.51 -1.99
C TYR A 110 -6.60 -11.72 -2.89
N LEU A 111 -7.39 -12.79 -2.72
CA LEU A 111 -7.39 -13.92 -3.63
C LEU A 111 -8.41 -13.70 -4.75
N GLY A 112 -8.03 -14.00 -5.99
CA GLY A 112 -8.92 -13.89 -7.14
C GLY A 112 -8.60 -14.92 -8.20
N VAL A 113 -9.52 -15.11 -9.14
CA VAL A 113 -9.36 -16.05 -10.24
C VAL A 113 -8.33 -15.53 -11.23
N SER A 114 -7.40 -16.38 -11.67
CA SER A 114 -6.44 -16.10 -12.73
C SER A 114 -7.14 -15.73 -14.05
N VAL A 115 -6.40 -15.09 -14.96
CA VAL A 115 -6.96 -14.66 -16.26
C VAL A 115 -7.48 -15.85 -17.07
N SER A 116 -6.84 -17.02 -16.98
CA SER A 116 -7.28 -18.24 -17.64
C SER A 116 -8.49 -18.92 -16.99
N GLY A 117 -8.94 -18.45 -15.83
CA GLY A 117 -10.02 -19.10 -15.08
C GLY A 117 -9.59 -20.34 -14.27
N ARG A 118 -8.39 -20.88 -14.50
CA ARG A 118 -8.01 -22.23 -14.03
C ARG A 118 -7.53 -22.31 -12.59
N ALA A 119 -7.13 -21.19 -12.00
CA ALA A 119 -6.51 -21.17 -10.68
C ALA A 119 -6.89 -19.94 -9.86
N ILE A 120 -6.97 -20.11 -8.54
CA ILE A 120 -7.00 -19.01 -7.57
C ILE A 120 -5.57 -18.51 -7.32
N ILE A 121 -5.35 -17.21 -7.50
CA ILE A 121 -4.06 -16.56 -7.34
C ILE A 121 -4.15 -15.32 -6.43
N PRO A 122 -3.06 -14.94 -5.76
CA PRO A 122 -2.98 -13.67 -5.05
C PRO A 122 -3.01 -12.53 -6.08
N LYS A 123 -3.84 -11.53 -5.81
CA LYS A 123 -3.92 -10.28 -6.54
C LYS A 123 -3.82 -9.12 -5.57
N LEU A 124 -3.59 -7.93 -6.11
CA LEU A 124 -3.57 -6.71 -5.34
C LEU A 124 -4.25 -5.59 -6.10
N LYS A 125 -4.70 -4.58 -5.36
CA LYS A 125 -5.22 -3.31 -5.89
C LYS A 125 -4.87 -2.16 -4.97
N SER A 126 -4.87 -0.92 -5.46
CA SER A 126 -4.73 0.26 -4.60
C SER A 126 -5.78 0.25 -3.48
N SER A 127 -5.34 0.46 -2.23
CA SER A 127 -6.27 0.57 -1.10
C SER A 127 -7.22 1.74 -1.32
N GLY A 128 -8.52 1.48 -1.17
CA GLY A 128 -9.56 2.50 -1.36
C GLY A 128 -9.37 3.72 -0.46
N LYS A 129 -8.86 3.51 0.77
CA LYS A 129 -8.52 4.57 1.71
C LYS A 129 -7.40 5.47 1.15
N ARG A 130 -6.33 4.88 0.63
CA ARG A 130 -5.20 5.61 0.04
C ARG A 130 -5.61 6.34 -1.24
N LEU A 131 -6.40 5.69 -2.10
CA LEU A 131 -6.94 6.30 -3.32
C LEU A 131 -7.75 7.57 -3.00
N ARG A 132 -8.73 7.47 -2.09
CA ARG A 132 -9.56 8.61 -1.66
C ARG A 132 -8.73 9.72 -1.04
N SER A 133 -7.82 9.36 -0.12
CA SER A 133 -6.94 10.34 0.53
C SER A 133 -6.08 11.10 -0.49
N LYS A 134 -5.49 10.40 -1.48
CA LYS A 134 -4.65 11.04 -2.50
C LYS A 134 -5.46 11.95 -3.43
N LEU A 135 -6.67 11.53 -3.85
CA LEU A 135 -7.56 12.37 -4.66
C LEU A 135 -8.02 13.61 -3.89
N LYS A 136 -8.31 13.49 -2.59
CA LYS A 136 -8.62 14.64 -1.71
C LYS A 136 -7.46 15.64 -1.71
N LYS A 137 -6.24 15.17 -1.47
CA LYS A 137 -5.02 16.01 -1.51
C LYS A 137 -4.81 16.69 -2.87
N ILE A 138 -5.08 16.00 -3.97
CA ILE A 138 -5.03 16.60 -5.32
C ILE A 138 -6.08 17.70 -5.47
N SER A 139 -7.30 17.46 -5.01
CA SER A 139 -8.38 18.46 -5.06
C SER A 139 -8.06 19.70 -4.23
N GLU A 140 -7.54 19.53 -3.02
CA GLU A 140 -7.09 20.61 -2.15
C GLU A 140 -5.93 21.40 -2.77
N TRP A 141 -4.94 20.69 -3.34
CA TRP A 141 -3.84 21.32 -4.03
C TRP A 141 -4.33 22.12 -5.25
N MET A 142 -5.23 21.56 -6.06
CA MET A 142 -5.83 22.29 -7.20
C MET A 142 -6.59 23.52 -6.72
N LYS A 143 -7.40 23.41 -5.65
CA LYS A 143 -8.10 24.55 -5.05
C LYS A 143 -7.10 25.65 -4.67
N LYS A 144 -6.00 25.31 -3.98
CA LYS A 144 -5.00 26.30 -3.52
C LYS A 144 -4.18 26.93 -4.66
N ASN A 145 -3.97 26.22 -5.77
CA ASN A 145 -3.01 26.64 -6.80
C ASN A 145 -3.64 27.08 -8.13
N ARG A 146 -4.96 26.93 -8.32
CA ARG A 146 -5.66 27.24 -9.59
C ARG A 146 -5.42 28.65 -10.15
N ASN A 147 -5.18 29.63 -9.27
CA ASN A 147 -4.94 31.03 -9.65
C ASN A 147 -3.47 31.46 -9.55
N LYS A 148 -2.59 30.60 -9.04
CA LYS A 148 -1.18 30.94 -8.78
C LYS A 148 -0.27 30.78 -9.99
N TYR A 149 -0.71 29.98 -10.97
CA TYR A 149 0.11 29.61 -12.10
C TYR A 149 -0.64 29.80 -13.43
N PRO A 150 0.08 30.12 -14.52
CA PRO A 150 -0.44 29.96 -15.87
C PRO A 150 -0.92 28.52 -16.11
N LEU A 151 -1.92 28.34 -16.97
CA LEU A 151 -2.58 27.05 -17.19
C LEU A 151 -1.59 25.93 -17.54
N ARG A 152 -0.63 26.22 -18.43
CA ARG A 152 0.37 25.23 -18.87
C ARG A 152 1.28 24.79 -17.73
N LYS A 153 1.85 25.74 -16.97
CA LYS A 153 2.68 25.44 -15.80
C LYS A 153 1.90 24.67 -14.72
N LEU A 154 0.64 25.04 -14.48
CA LEU A 154 -0.24 24.30 -13.57
C LEU A 154 -0.44 22.84 -14.02
N TRP A 155 -0.64 22.62 -15.32
CA TRP A 155 -0.80 21.29 -15.92
C TRP A 155 0.46 20.44 -15.80
N GLU A 156 1.64 21.01 -16.03
CA GLU A 156 2.93 20.31 -15.92
C GLU A 156 3.20 19.83 -14.49
N ILE A 157 2.98 20.71 -13.50
CA ILE A 157 3.12 20.35 -12.07
C ILE A 157 2.09 19.28 -11.69
N PHE A 158 0.85 19.41 -12.17
CA PHE A 158 -0.20 18.42 -11.97
C PHE A 158 0.21 17.05 -12.54
N CYS A 159 0.69 17.00 -13.79
CA CYS A 159 1.16 15.78 -14.42
C CYS A 159 2.35 15.15 -13.69
N SER A 160 3.30 15.95 -13.18
CA SER A 160 4.41 15.46 -12.35
C SER A 160 3.92 14.71 -11.10
N LYS A 161 2.90 15.26 -10.40
CA LYS A 161 2.28 14.58 -9.25
C LYS A 161 1.61 13.25 -9.63
N LEU A 162 1.02 13.17 -10.83
CA LEU A 162 0.42 11.93 -11.32
C LEU A 162 1.48 10.91 -11.73
N LYS A 163 2.62 11.34 -12.31
CA LYS A 163 3.75 10.45 -12.62
C LYS A 163 4.21 9.70 -11.36
N GLY A 164 4.37 10.39 -10.24
CA GLY A 164 4.73 9.75 -8.97
C GLY A 164 3.71 8.71 -8.50
N HIS A 165 2.41 8.94 -8.74
CA HIS A 165 1.38 7.94 -8.42
C HIS A 165 1.46 6.73 -9.34
N VAL A 166 1.64 6.94 -10.65
CA VAL A 166 1.82 5.86 -11.63
C VAL A 166 3.08 5.05 -11.31
N GLN A 167 4.16 5.70 -10.89
CA GLN A 167 5.40 5.00 -10.53
C GLN A 167 5.18 4.05 -9.34
N TYR A 168 4.56 4.53 -8.27
CA TYR A 168 4.35 3.71 -7.07
C TYR A 168 3.25 2.64 -7.24
N TYR A 169 2.11 3.02 -7.79
CA TYR A 169 0.92 2.13 -7.88
C TYR A 169 0.83 1.37 -9.20
N GLY A 170 1.72 1.65 -10.16
CA GLY A 170 1.85 0.92 -11.42
C GLY A 170 2.48 -0.44 -11.17
N VAL A 171 1.73 -1.34 -10.57
CA VAL A 171 2.15 -2.70 -10.24
C VAL A 171 1.26 -3.72 -10.95
N SER A 172 1.72 -4.97 -11.08
CA SER A 172 0.90 -6.09 -11.59
C SER A 172 -0.50 -6.10 -10.95
N PHE A 173 -1.54 -6.40 -11.73
CA PHE A 173 -2.96 -6.45 -11.31
C PHE A 173 -3.62 -5.11 -10.93
N ASN A 174 -2.88 -4.00 -10.85
CA ASN A 174 -3.43 -2.70 -10.41
C ASN A 174 -3.57 -1.66 -11.53
N ALA A 175 -3.43 -2.05 -12.80
CA ALA A 175 -3.53 -1.13 -13.93
C ALA A 175 -4.88 -0.37 -13.94
N ASP A 176 -5.97 -1.07 -13.66
CA ASP A 176 -7.32 -0.48 -13.57
C ASP A 176 -7.43 0.53 -12.43
N GLY A 177 -6.81 0.22 -11.27
CA GLY A 177 -6.77 1.13 -10.12
C GLY A 177 -6.03 2.43 -10.43
N VAL A 178 -4.92 2.34 -11.17
CA VAL A 178 -4.17 3.51 -11.66
C VAL A 178 -4.98 4.27 -12.71
N GLY A 179 -5.64 3.58 -13.64
CA GLY A 179 -6.52 4.18 -14.65
C GLY A 179 -7.67 4.97 -14.01
N LEU A 180 -8.33 4.39 -13.01
CA LEU A 180 -9.40 5.03 -12.25
C LEU A 180 -8.90 6.28 -11.53
N PHE A 181 -7.71 6.23 -10.94
CA PHE A 181 -7.10 7.40 -10.31
C PHE A 181 -6.85 8.53 -11.31
N LEU A 182 -6.21 8.22 -12.44
CA LEU A 182 -5.91 9.21 -13.49
C LEU A 182 -7.20 9.83 -14.05
N TYR A 183 -8.23 9.01 -14.28
CA TYR A 183 -9.54 9.48 -14.71
C TYR A 183 -10.16 10.47 -13.70
N LYS A 184 -10.19 10.11 -12.41
CA LYS A 184 -10.74 10.98 -11.35
C LYS A 184 -9.91 12.25 -11.18
N ALA A 185 -8.58 12.15 -11.22
CA ALA A 185 -7.68 13.29 -11.13
C ALA A 185 -7.91 14.27 -12.29
N ARG A 186 -8.05 13.76 -13.53
CA ARG A 186 -8.37 14.57 -14.72
C ARG A 186 -9.66 15.37 -14.54
N ARG A 187 -10.70 14.76 -13.98
CA ARG A 187 -11.97 15.45 -13.66
C ARG A 187 -11.81 16.51 -12.57
N ILE A 188 -10.98 16.25 -11.56
CA ILE A 188 -10.65 17.24 -10.52
C ILE A 188 -9.96 18.45 -11.14
N PHE A 189 -9.00 18.23 -12.05
CA PHE A 189 -8.33 19.32 -12.76
C PHE A 189 -9.32 20.17 -13.54
N TYR A 190 -10.15 19.54 -14.38
CA TYR A 190 -11.21 20.20 -15.14
C TYR A 190 -12.14 21.04 -14.26
N LYS A 191 -12.60 20.46 -13.15
CA LYS A 191 -13.48 21.14 -12.18
C LYS A 191 -12.85 22.42 -11.63
N TRP A 192 -11.59 22.38 -11.21
CA TRP A 192 -10.95 23.52 -10.55
C TRP A 192 -10.44 24.58 -11.52
N VAL A 193 -9.99 24.20 -12.71
CA VAL A 193 -9.64 25.18 -13.75
C VAL A 193 -10.86 25.96 -14.19
N ASN A 194 -12.02 25.33 -14.34
CA ASN A 194 -13.27 26.04 -14.63
C ASN A 194 -13.84 26.87 -13.47
N ARG A 195 -13.15 26.90 -12.33
CA ARG A 195 -13.48 27.75 -11.16
C ARG A 195 -12.36 28.78 -10.86
N ARG A 196 -11.51 29.05 -11.86
CA ARG A 196 -10.42 30.04 -11.75
C ARG A 196 -10.87 31.47 -12.08
N SER A 197 -11.89 31.59 -12.94
CA SER A 197 -12.36 32.86 -13.52
C SER A 197 -13.88 32.91 -13.54
N GLN A 198 -14.45 34.11 -13.76
CA GLN A 198 -15.90 34.32 -13.88
C GLN A 198 -16.51 33.59 -15.08
N ARG A 199 -15.73 33.36 -16.15
CA ARG A 199 -16.10 32.52 -17.29
C ARG A 199 -15.41 31.16 -17.23
N LYS A 200 -16.09 30.12 -17.72
CA LYS A 200 -15.51 28.76 -17.85
C LYS A 200 -14.35 28.79 -18.85
N SER A 201 -13.18 28.30 -18.46
CA SER A 201 -12.01 28.21 -19.33
C SER A 201 -12.16 27.14 -20.42
N PHE A 202 -12.87 26.04 -20.11
CA PHE A 202 -13.05 24.91 -21.00
C PHE A 202 -14.47 24.35 -20.94
N ASN A 203 -15.01 23.98 -22.10
CA ASN A 203 -15.98 22.87 -22.19
C ASN A 203 -15.22 21.53 -22.28
N TRP A 204 -15.93 20.41 -22.16
CA TRP A 204 -15.29 19.09 -22.19
C TRP A 204 -14.56 18.80 -23.51
N GLY A 205 -15.09 19.22 -24.65
CA GLY A 205 -14.45 19.03 -25.97
C GLY A 205 -13.11 19.74 -26.08
N LYS A 206 -13.08 21.05 -25.77
CA LYS A 206 -11.85 21.86 -25.74
C LYS A 206 -10.85 21.32 -24.72
N PHE A 207 -11.32 20.85 -23.57
CA PHE A 207 -10.43 20.23 -22.58
C PHE A 207 -9.83 18.91 -23.09
N SER A 208 -10.60 18.08 -23.79
CA SER A 208 -10.10 16.86 -24.42
C SER A 208 -9.04 17.16 -25.47
N LEU A 209 -9.21 18.21 -26.29
CA LEU A 209 -8.19 18.68 -27.23
C LEU A 209 -6.91 19.16 -26.51
N PHE A 210 -7.07 19.90 -25.40
CA PHE A 210 -5.94 20.32 -24.57
C PHE A 210 -5.16 19.10 -24.02
N VAL A 211 -5.86 18.09 -23.49
CA VAL A 211 -5.23 16.85 -23.00
C VAL A 211 -4.60 16.05 -24.13
N LYS A 212 -5.16 16.08 -25.35
CA LYS A 212 -4.56 15.45 -26.54
C LYS A 212 -3.25 16.13 -26.94
N ARG A 213 -3.20 17.47 -26.87
CA ARG A 213 -1.99 18.26 -27.16
C ARG A 213 -0.92 18.12 -26.07
N PHE A 214 -1.33 18.06 -24.80
CA PHE A 214 -0.44 17.93 -23.64
C PHE A 214 -0.78 16.66 -22.85
N PRO A 215 -0.30 15.48 -23.27
CA PRO A 215 -0.76 14.20 -22.74
C PRO A 215 -0.42 14.01 -21.26
N MET A 216 -1.40 13.44 -20.54
CA MET A 216 -1.21 12.97 -19.17
C MET A 216 -0.35 11.70 -19.13
N PRO A 217 0.27 11.38 -17.98
CA PRO A 217 0.84 10.05 -17.75
C PRO A 217 -0.21 8.96 -17.98
N LYS A 218 0.18 7.88 -18.64
CA LYS A 218 -0.68 6.72 -18.89
C LYS A 218 -0.60 5.73 -17.72
N ALA A 219 -1.68 4.99 -17.47
CA ALA A 219 -1.62 3.84 -16.58
C ALA A 219 -0.70 2.79 -17.22
N LYS A 220 0.33 2.38 -16.49
CA LYS A 220 1.27 1.34 -16.91
C LYS A 220 1.70 0.52 -15.71
N VAL A 221 2.06 -0.73 -15.98
CA VAL A 221 2.73 -1.58 -14.98
C VAL A 221 4.22 -1.22 -15.02
N CYS A 222 4.68 -0.51 -14.00
CA CYS A 222 6.07 -0.13 -13.76
C CYS A 222 6.85 -1.25 -13.04
N HIS A 223 6.18 -1.96 -12.13
CA HIS A 223 6.79 -3.01 -11.31
C HIS A 223 6.01 -4.32 -11.42
N LYS A 224 6.71 -5.40 -11.73
CA LYS A 224 6.11 -6.74 -11.73
C LYS A 224 6.11 -7.27 -10.30
N PHE A 225 4.92 -7.35 -9.70
CA PHE A 225 4.73 -8.08 -8.44
C PHE A 225 4.33 -9.52 -8.77
N PHE A 226 4.90 -10.46 -7.99
CA PHE A 226 4.80 -11.91 -8.11
C PHE A 226 5.64 -12.53 -9.25
N PHE A 227 6.89 -12.86 -8.93
CA PHE A 227 7.55 -14.04 -9.47
C PHE A 227 7.48 -15.13 -8.41
N TYR A 228 7.26 -16.37 -8.85
CA TYR A 228 7.31 -17.63 -8.12
C TYR A 228 6.04 -18.23 -7.48
N ASN A 229 5.68 -19.36 -8.11
CA ASN A 229 5.03 -20.55 -7.59
C ASN A 229 5.54 -20.99 -6.21
N SER A 230 4.74 -21.80 -5.51
CA SER A 230 5.12 -22.70 -4.40
C SER A 230 4.78 -22.31 -2.95
N TYR A 231 3.76 -21.48 -2.70
CA TYR A 231 3.28 -21.28 -1.32
C TYR A 231 1.80 -21.64 -1.16
N ARG A 232 1.54 -22.75 -0.46
CA ARG A 232 0.25 -23.08 0.18
C ARG A 232 0.13 -22.24 1.46
N GLN A 233 -0.09 -20.94 1.32
CA GLN A 233 -0.37 -20.07 2.47
C GLN A 233 -1.80 -20.32 2.94
N VAL A 234 -2.04 -20.31 4.25
CA VAL A 234 -3.38 -20.51 4.83
C VAL A 234 -3.82 -19.28 5.63
N LYS A 235 -2.87 -18.59 6.28
CA LYS A 235 -3.15 -17.37 7.05
C LYS A 235 -2.10 -16.28 6.84
N VAL A 236 -2.56 -15.05 7.05
CA VAL A 236 -1.74 -13.83 7.08
C VAL A 236 -2.00 -13.11 8.39
N ILE A 237 -0.95 -12.79 9.13
CA ILE A 237 -1.00 -11.90 10.29
C ILE A 237 -0.51 -10.54 9.82
N ILE A 238 -1.35 -9.51 9.91
CA ILE A 238 -0.88 -8.12 9.78
C ILE A 238 -0.55 -7.62 11.17
N LEU A 239 0.58 -6.93 11.29
CA LEU A 239 1.08 -6.34 12.52
C LEU A 239 1.57 -4.93 12.21
N SER A 240 1.38 -4.04 13.18
CA SER A 240 1.92 -2.68 13.16
C SER A 240 2.42 -2.41 14.58
N LEU A 241 3.63 -1.91 14.73
CA LEU A 241 4.20 -1.61 16.05
C LEU A 241 3.69 -0.25 16.54
N LEU A 242 3.54 -0.10 17.86
CA LEU A 242 3.43 1.23 18.47
C LEU A 242 4.84 1.72 18.83
N PRO A 243 5.13 3.02 18.63
CA PRO A 243 6.33 3.62 19.21
C PRO A 243 6.31 3.56 20.74
#